data_AF-A0A963WM51-F1
#
_entry.id   AF-A0A963WM51-F1
#
_cell.length_a   1.000
_cell.length_b   1.000
_cell.length_c   1.000
_cell.angle_alpha   90.00
_cell.angle_beta   90.00
_cell.angle_gamma   90.00
#
_symmetry.space_group_name_H-M   'P 1'
#
loop_
_entity.id
_entity.type
_entity.pdbx_description
1 polymer ?
#
loop_
_entity_poly.entity_id
_entity_poly.type
_entity_poly.pdbx_seq_one_letter_code
_entity_poly.pdbx_strand_id
1 'polypeptide(L)' 'MALGALGWLLSDEDRASRLLALTGLTPDLLRAGLGEPAVLGAVLDFLCAHEPDLIAAADELGVQPQELAAARERMNR' A
#
# COMPACT_ATOMS: atom_id res chain seq x y z
N MET A 1 6.34 5.78 -5.59
CA MET A 1 6.50 4.79 -4.51
C MET A 1 5.17 4.23 -4.05
N ALA A 2 4.29 5.03 -3.42
CA ALA A 2 2.97 4.55 -2.94
C ALA A 2 2.12 3.86 -4.02
N LEU A 3 2.05 4.44 -5.23
CA LEU A 3 1.31 3.85 -6.35
C LEU A 3 1.93 2.54 -6.86
N GLY A 4 3.26 2.39 -6.77
CA GLY A 4 3.97 1.16 -7.12
C GLY A 4 3.69 0.04 -6.11
N ALA A 5 3.72 0.38 -4.81
CA ALA A 5 3.33 -0.54 -3.74
C ALA A 5 1.85 -0.98 -3.88
N LEU A 6 0.98 -0.05 -4.25
CA LEU A 6 -0.41 -0.39 -4.58
C LEU A 6 -0.49 -1.34 -5.78
N GLY A 7 0.26 -1.06 -6.86
CA GLY A 7 0.34 -1.96 -8.01
C GLY A 7 0.75 -3.38 -7.61
N TRP A 8 1.78 -3.52 -6.77
CA TRP A 8 2.25 -4.82 -6.27
C TRP A 8 1.20 -5.58 -5.44
N LEU A 9 0.44 -4.86 -4.61
CA LEU A 9 -0.67 -5.41 -3.84
C LEU A 9 -1.81 -5.88 -4.75
N LEU A 10 -2.11 -5.13 -5.81
CA LEU A 10 -3.18 -5.45 -6.74
C LEU A 10 -2.80 -6.52 -7.78
N SER A 11 -1.49 -6.81 -7.93
CA SER A 11 -1.02 -7.89 -8.81
C SER A 11 -1.37 -9.30 -8.30
N ASP A 12 -1.85 -9.42 -7.05
CA ASP A 12 -2.19 -10.69 -6.42
C ASP A 12 -3.57 -10.58 -5.75
N GLU A 13 -4.46 -11.49 -6.12
CA GLU A 13 -5.86 -11.44 -5.70
C GLU A 13 -6.05 -11.63 -4.20
N ASP A 14 -5.19 -12.42 -3.55
CA ASP A 14 -5.23 -12.63 -2.10
C ASP A 14 -4.77 -11.37 -1.37
N ARG A 15 -3.69 -10.73 -1.83
CA ARG A 15 -3.21 -9.45 -1.28
C ARG A 15 -4.24 -8.34 -1.46
N ALA A 16 -4.83 -8.23 -2.64
CA ALA A 16 -5.88 -7.25 -2.94
C ALA A 16 -7.11 -7.46 -2.05
N SER A 17 -7.56 -8.71 -1.91
CA SER A 17 -8.72 -9.05 -1.07
C SER A 17 -8.48 -8.72 0.40
N ARG A 18 -7.27 -9.02 0.92
CA ARG A 18 -6.88 -8.65 2.30
C ARG A 18 -6.83 -7.15 2.51
N LEU A 19 -6.26 -6.40 1.57
CA LEU A 19 -6.21 -4.93 1.63
C LEU A 19 -7.62 -4.35 1.77
N LEU A 20 -8.55 -4.74 0.90
CA LEU A 20 -9.92 -4.24 0.91
C LEU A 20 -10.65 -4.64 2.21
N ALA A 21 -10.48 -5.88 2.67
CA ALA A 21 -11.10 -6.36 3.91
C ALA A 21 -10.60 -5.64 5.17
N LEU A 22 -9.30 -5.32 5.24
CA LEU A 22 -8.68 -4.71 6.43
C LEU A 22 -8.75 -3.18 6.44
N THR A 23 -8.74 -2.53 5.27
CA THR A 23 -8.86 -1.06 5.17
C THR A 23 -10.30 -0.58 5.06
N GLY A 24 -11.24 -1.48 4.72
CA GLY A 24 -12.63 -1.12 4.41
C GLY A 24 -12.81 -0.40 3.07
N LEU A 25 -11.76 -0.30 2.26
CA LEU A 25 -11.83 0.26 0.92
C LEU A 25 -12.57 -0.68 -0.03
N THR A 26 -13.23 -0.09 -1.03
CA THR A 26 -13.77 -0.82 -2.18
C THR A 26 -12.92 -0.55 -3.42
N PRO A 27 -12.97 -1.41 -4.46
CA PRO A 27 -12.24 -1.17 -5.71
C PRO A 27 -12.58 0.17 -6.36
N ASP A 28 -13.83 0.64 -6.25
CA ASP A 28 -14.26 1.94 -6.77
C ASP A 28 -13.67 3.10 -5.97
N LEU A 29 -13.72 3.03 -4.64
CA LEU A 29 -13.12 4.05 -3.76
C LEU A 29 -11.60 4.10 -3.93
N LEU A 30 -10.96 2.95 -4.09
CA LEU A 30 -9.53 2.85 -4.33
C LEU A 30 -9.15 3.55 -5.65
N ARG A 31 -9.90 3.30 -6.75
CA ARG A 31 -9.67 3.96 -8.05
C ARG A 31 -9.93 5.45 -8.00
N ALA A 32 -11.02 5.88 -7.36
CA ALA A 32 -11.33 7.29 -7.19
C ALA A 32 -10.28 8.00 -6.31
N GLY A 33 -9.71 7.29 -5.34
CA GLY A 33 -8.75 7.80 -4.35
C GLY A 33 -7.28 7.67 -4.73
N LEU A 34 -6.91 7.27 -5.96
CA LEU A 34 -5.50 7.10 -6.35
C LEU A 34 -4.66 8.39 -6.23
N GLY A 35 -5.29 9.55 -6.23
CA GLY A 35 -4.66 10.85 -6.00
C GLY A 35 -4.75 11.37 -4.57
N GLU A 36 -5.50 10.69 -3.69
CA GLU A 36 -5.79 11.14 -2.34
C GLU A 36 -4.72 10.63 -1.36
N PRO A 37 -3.99 11.53 -0.65
CA PRO A 37 -2.97 11.13 0.32
C PRO A 37 -3.51 10.20 1.40
N ALA A 38 -4.77 10.38 1.82
CA ALA A 38 -5.41 9.53 2.83
C ALA A 38 -5.58 8.07 2.35
N VAL A 39 -5.92 7.86 1.08
CA VAL A 39 -6.09 6.51 0.51
C VAL A 39 -4.72 5.85 0.33
N LEU A 40 -3.74 6.58 -0.21
CA LEU A 40 -2.37 6.08 -0.34
C LEU A 40 -1.71 5.81 1.02
N GLY A 41 -2.02 6.62 2.04
CA GLY A 41 -1.62 6.42 3.42
C GLY A 41 -2.17 5.12 4.00
N ALA A 42 -3.47 4.86 3.84
CA ALA A 42 -4.11 3.63 4.29
C ALA A 42 -3.50 2.37 3.64
N VAL A 43 -3.17 2.43 2.35
CA VAL A 43 -2.48 1.34 1.63
C VAL A 43 -1.08 1.10 2.20
N LEU A 44 -0.33 2.17 2.46
CA LEU A 44 1.01 2.05 3.04
C LEU A 44 0.97 1.59 4.50
N ASP A 45 -0.04 1.99 5.27
CA ASP A 45 -0.27 1.50 6.63
C ASP A 45 -0.59 -0.01 6.64
N PHE A 46 -1.44 -0.47 5.71
CA PHE A 46 -1.69 -1.91 5.52
C PHE A 46 -0.39 -2.66 5.21
N LEU A 47 0.40 -2.15 4.27
CA LEU A 47 1.65 -2.80 3.87
C LEU A 47 2.66 -2.83 5.01
N CYS A 48 2.80 -1.73 5.76
CA CYS A 48 3.71 -1.66 6.91
C CYS A 48 3.24 -2.47 8.12
N ALA A 49 1.96 -2.81 8.21
CA ALA A 49 1.41 -3.67 9.26
C ALA A 49 1.78 -5.16 9.08
N HIS A 50 2.29 -5.57 7.91
CA HIS A 50 2.73 -6.93 7.63
C HIS A 50 4.17 -6.96 7.10
N GLU A 51 5.13 -7.25 7.99
CA GLU A 51 6.56 -7.23 7.67
C GLU A 51 6.96 -8.09 6.45
N PRO A 52 6.43 -9.31 6.24
CA PRO A 52 6.74 -10.11 5.05
C PRO A 52 6.32 -9.43 3.74
N ASP A 53 5.11 -8.85 3.70
CA ASP A 53 4.61 -8.15 2.51
C ASP A 53 5.39 -6.85 2.28
N LEU A 54 5.77 -6.14 3.36
CA LEU A 54 6.62 -4.95 3.28
C LEU A 54 7.98 -5.24 2.63
N ILE A 55 8.66 -6.31 3.08
CA ILE A 55 9.96 -6.71 2.55
C ILE A 55 9.83 -7.14 1.08
N ALA A 56 8.82 -7.96 0.76
CA ALA A 56 8.60 -8.44 -0.60
C ALA A 56 8.25 -7.29 -1.57
N ALA A 57 7.41 -6.35 -1.15
CA ALA A 57 7.08 -5.17 -1.95
C ALA A 57 8.32 -4.28 -2.16
N ALA A 58 9.14 -4.09 -1.12
CA ALA A 58 10.36 -3.30 -1.22
C ALA A 58 11.36 -3.91 -2.20
N ASP A 59 11.55 -5.24 -2.14
CA ASP A 59 12.42 -6.00 -3.04
C ASP A 59 11.97 -5.85 -4.51
N GLU A 60 10.68 -6.05 -4.79
CA GLU A 60 10.13 -5.91 -6.14
C GLU A 60 10.23 -4.45 -6.66
N LEU A 61 10.05 -3.48 -5.78
CA LEU A 61 10.15 -2.06 -6.12
C LEU A 61 11.61 -1.56 -6.22
N GLY A 62 12.59 -2.38 -5.83
CA GLY A 62 14.00 -2.01 -5.81
C GLY A 62 14.33 -0.90 -4.81
N VAL A 63 13.56 -0.81 -3.71
CA VAL A 63 13.73 0.19 -2.65
C VAL A 63 13.97 -0.48 -1.31
N GLN A 64 14.42 0.27 -0.31
CA GLN A 64 14.51 -0.28 1.04
C GLN A 64 13.14 -0.24 1.76
N PRO A 65 12.81 -1.23 2.62
CA PRO A 65 11.57 -1.23 3.40
C PRO A 65 11.32 0.05 4.20
N GLN A 66 12.41 0.67 4.69
CA GLN A 66 12.37 1.93 5.43
C GLN A 66 11.89 3.10 4.56
N GLU A 67 12.07 3.06 3.23
CA GLU A 67 11.58 4.08 2.31
C GLU A 67 10.07 4.03 2.16
N LEU A 68 9.48 2.82 2.18
CA LEU A 68 8.03 2.63 2.20
C LEU A 68 7.43 3.12 3.54
N ALA A 69 8.07 2.79 4.66
CA ALA A 69 7.68 3.30 5.98
C ALA A 69 7.79 4.83 6.09
N ALA A 70 8.83 5.42 5.50
CA ALA A 70 8.98 6.87 5.45
C ALA A 70 7.99 7.54 4.47
N ALA A 71 7.55 6.83 3.42
CA ALA A 71 6.48 7.31 2.55
C ALA A 71 5.14 7.36 3.30
N ARG A 72 4.85 6.34 4.11
CA ARG A 72 3.66 6.28 4.99
C ARG A 72 3.60 7.49 5.92
N GLU A 73 4.70 7.80 6.60
CA GLU A 73 4.74 8.97 7.49
C GLU A 73 4.49 10.30 6.77
N ARG A 74 4.87 10.42 5.49
CA ARG A 74 4.59 11.62 4.69
C ARG A 74 3.13 11.74 4.27
N MET A 75 2.41 10.62 4.13
CA MET A 75 0.99 10.63 3.75
C MET A 75 0.06 10.87 4.94
N ASN A 76 0.51 10.52 6.16
CA ASN A 76 -0.25 10.67 7.40
C ASN A 76 0.01 12.01 8.14
N ARG A 77 0.64 12.98 7.47
CA ARG A 77 1.02 14.28 8.03
C ARG A 77 0.31 15.41 7.32
#